data_AF-A0A858Q954-F1
#
_entry.id   AF-A0A858Q954-F1
#
_cell.length_a   1.000
_cell.length_b   1.000
_cell.length_c   1.000
_cell.angle_alpha   90.00
_cell.angle_beta   90.00
_cell.angle_gamma   90.00
#
_symmetry.space_group_name_H-M   'P 1'
#
loop_
_entity.id
_entity.type
_entity.pdbx_description
1 polymer ?
#
loop_
_entity_poly.entity_id
_entity_poly.type
_entity_poly.pdbx_seq_one_letter_code
_entity_poly.pdbx_strand_id
1 'polypeptide(L)'
;MQLKKITAAVAAGTLGFCGQGWAHPPSVSPDIEIFMSGATAQDLNVRQLFEQLCVDGTRDEYLDNSVPANPGSAHTAIFCTLDSTKVNGLSVNNPKVLFHKRSAGGSAQGVNPVLDEQAIDAMSITNGNCTKEGNDAFYRCRISQPGDLVQKVSDAGVSDVNPALFRGANTPDGSAPVIPSKVAQRMDVVSGGALVFNTPVTKSLRDALQRAQIDMGKLDADCEGQDTERCMPSLSKYQVASLFTGNIGKWSGIKVINKQGASAPLTDYAQGSITDEKVYLCRRVNGSGTQAQFNANFLSNPCTDGALSPIATTNPLNGPVVVLNSGAGNVDVCLKDFNDGSNDSSANPNGIKAWAIGVQSTERNADLKRNYRFIRIDGVAPTLENAASGNYMDWAENTYQWRKPAYNGPTGDKLKIIQTIASNAGNPTITAKNNAQYVHPFGQGGYLAVTTNGNAAPADGKFDINNPIMPYTHAPGVSLDNCRVPVIDDNQPNRL
;
A
#
# COMPACT_ATOMS: atom_id res chain seq x y z
N MET A 1 22.27 13.78 41.56
CA MET A 1 22.23 14.46 40.25
C MET A 1 21.29 13.64 39.37
N GLN A 2 20.07 14.14 39.18
CA GLN A 2 18.90 13.36 38.76
C GLN A 2 18.79 13.29 37.22
N LEU A 3 18.53 12.08 36.70
CA LEU A 3 18.12 11.85 35.32
C LEU A 3 16.72 12.41 35.07
N LYS A 4 16.60 13.31 34.08
CA LYS A 4 15.32 13.79 33.56
C LYS A 4 14.75 12.75 32.59
N LYS A 5 13.65 12.11 32.99
CA LYS A 5 12.77 11.33 32.12
C LYS A 5 11.89 12.32 31.34
N ILE A 6 11.93 12.26 30.01
CA ILE A 6 10.96 12.94 29.14
C ILE A 6 9.81 11.96 28.93
N THR A 7 8.69 12.24 29.59
CA THR A 7 7.42 11.52 29.44
C THR A 7 6.68 12.11 28.24
N ALA A 8 6.38 11.29 27.23
CA ALA A 8 5.45 11.65 26.16
C ALA A 8 4.02 11.65 26.74
N ALA A 9 3.44 12.83 26.89
CA ALA A 9 2.03 13.01 27.25
C ALA A 9 1.19 12.97 25.96
N VAL A 10 0.45 11.89 25.76
CA VAL A 10 -0.75 11.89 24.89
C VAL A 10 -1.86 12.55 25.70
N ALA A 11 -2.42 13.64 25.18
CA ALA A 11 -3.42 14.44 25.87
C ALA A 11 -4.68 13.61 26.15
N ALA A 12 -4.92 13.37 27.44
CA ALA A 12 -6.22 12.96 27.96
C ALA A 12 -7.13 14.20 28.02
N GLY A 13 -8.15 14.23 27.16
CA GLY A 13 -9.28 15.14 27.30
C GLY A 13 -10.45 14.39 27.94
N THR A 14 -10.72 14.61 29.22
CA THR A 14 -11.95 14.14 29.89
C THR A 14 -12.78 15.33 30.32
N LEU A 15 -14.01 15.45 29.80
CA LEU A 15 -15.25 15.24 30.57
C LEU A 15 -16.47 15.76 29.79
N GLY A 16 -17.29 14.81 29.35
CA GLY A 16 -18.70 14.97 29.03
C GLY A 16 -19.30 13.57 29.08
N PHE A 17 -20.09 13.27 30.11
CA PHE A 17 -20.75 11.99 30.29
C PHE A 17 -21.76 11.77 29.15
N CYS A 18 -21.33 11.05 28.11
CA CYS A 18 -22.20 10.36 27.16
C CYS A 18 -22.04 8.86 27.44
N GLY A 19 -23.16 8.13 27.53
CA GLY A 19 -23.19 6.72 27.92
C GLY A 19 -22.14 5.91 27.17
N GLN A 20 -21.44 5.01 27.88
CA GLN A 20 -20.49 4.11 27.26
C GLN A 20 -21.21 3.30 26.20
N GLY A 21 -21.00 3.66 24.93
CA GLY A 21 -21.40 2.83 23.81
C GLY A 21 -20.58 1.55 23.93
N TRP A 22 -21.26 0.44 24.21
CA TRP A 22 -20.60 -0.86 24.26
C TRP A 22 -20.15 -1.23 22.85
N ALA A 23 -18.96 -1.80 22.72
CA ALA A 23 -18.50 -2.40 21.49
C ALA A 23 -19.46 -3.54 21.05
N HIS A 24 -19.61 -3.79 19.75
CA HIS A 24 -20.52 -4.79 19.19
C HIS A 24 -19.84 -6.17 18.99
N PRO A 25 -20.03 -7.14 19.92
CA PRO A 25 -19.47 -8.49 19.79
C PRO A 25 -20.13 -9.28 18.65
N PRO A 26 -19.57 -10.46 18.28
CA PRO A 26 -20.12 -11.36 17.26
C PRO A 26 -21.61 -11.69 17.34
N SER A 27 -22.22 -11.60 18.53
CA SER A 27 -23.62 -11.93 18.76
C SER A 27 -24.60 -10.80 18.41
N VAL A 28 -24.10 -9.59 18.13
CA VAL A 28 -24.94 -8.45 17.76
C VAL A 28 -25.24 -8.47 16.27
N SER A 29 -26.51 -8.31 15.90
CA SER A 29 -26.90 -8.15 14.50
C SER A 29 -26.56 -6.74 14.01
N PRO A 30 -25.91 -6.58 12.83
CA PRO A 30 -25.75 -5.28 12.20
C PRO A 30 -27.06 -4.78 11.60
N ASP A 31 -27.23 -3.46 11.55
CA ASP A 31 -28.27 -2.79 10.78
C ASP A 31 -27.87 -2.71 9.29
N ILE A 32 -26.57 -2.51 9.03
CA ILE A 32 -25.98 -2.44 7.69
C ILE A 32 -24.72 -3.29 7.66
N GLU A 33 -24.60 -4.13 6.63
CA GLU A 33 -23.40 -4.93 6.36
C GLU A 33 -22.80 -4.49 5.01
N ILE A 34 -21.50 -4.20 5.00
CA ILE A 34 -20.77 -3.72 3.83
C ILE A 34 -19.60 -4.66 3.54
N PHE A 35 -19.50 -5.12 2.29
CA PHE A 35 -18.37 -5.93 1.83
C PHE A 35 -17.49 -5.14 0.88
N MET A 36 -16.25 -4.88 1.28
CA MET A 36 -15.22 -4.29 0.43
C MET A 36 -14.11 -5.30 0.15
N SER A 37 -13.57 -5.31 -1.07
CA SER A 37 -12.42 -6.13 -1.44
C SER A 37 -11.32 -5.31 -2.10
N GLY A 38 -10.09 -5.83 -2.11
CA GLY A 38 -9.02 -5.29 -2.95
C GLY A 38 -7.73 -4.98 -2.21
N ALA A 39 -7.12 -3.84 -2.53
CA ALA A 39 -5.74 -3.50 -2.21
C ALA A 39 -5.39 -3.70 -0.73
N THR A 40 -4.25 -4.36 -0.47
CA THR A 40 -3.68 -4.54 0.87
C THR A 40 -2.89 -3.33 1.34
N ALA A 41 -2.28 -2.57 0.42
CA ALA A 41 -1.60 -1.32 0.76
C ALA A 41 -2.59 -0.28 1.31
N GLN A 42 -3.85 -0.33 0.87
CA GLN A 42 -4.91 0.55 1.37
C GLN A 42 -5.55 0.09 2.70
N ASP A 43 -5.16 -1.05 3.27
CA ASP A 43 -5.87 -1.60 4.45
C ASP A 43 -5.85 -0.65 5.65
N LEU A 44 -4.68 -0.04 5.94
CA LEU A 44 -4.57 0.94 7.02
C LEU A 44 -5.42 2.19 6.76
N ASN A 45 -5.39 2.69 5.51
CA ASN A 45 -6.15 3.87 5.14
C ASN A 45 -7.66 3.61 5.18
N VAL A 46 -8.15 2.53 4.57
CA VAL A 46 -9.57 2.14 4.59
C VAL A 46 -10.07 1.94 6.01
N ARG A 47 -9.27 1.26 6.85
CA ARG A 47 -9.57 1.11 8.27
C ARG A 47 -9.72 2.47 8.95
N GLN A 48 -8.73 3.36 8.81
CA GLN A 48 -8.76 4.68 9.44
C GLN A 48 -9.95 5.54 8.95
N LEU A 49 -10.26 5.48 7.67
CA LEU A 49 -11.39 6.18 7.08
C LEU A 49 -12.73 5.70 7.64
N PHE A 50 -12.91 4.38 7.80
CA PHE A 50 -14.13 3.84 8.41
C PHE A 50 -14.20 4.13 9.91
N GLU A 51 -13.10 3.98 10.64
CA GLU A 51 -13.03 4.27 12.07
C GLU A 51 -13.39 5.72 12.40
N GLN A 52 -13.00 6.66 11.54
CA GLN A 52 -13.40 8.07 11.70
C GLN A 52 -14.91 8.29 11.63
N LEU A 53 -15.67 7.38 11.00
CA LEU A 53 -17.12 7.45 10.93
C LEU A 53 -17.81 6.85 12.16
N CYS A 54 -17.09 6.11 13.00
CA CYS A 54 -17.66 5.49 14.19
C CYS A 54 -17.90 6.51 15.32
N VAL A 55 -18.85 6.17 16.20
CA VAL A 55 -18.98 6.75 17.54
C VAL A 55 -17.88 6.16 18.42
N ASP A 56 -17.16 7.00 19.15
CA ASP A 56 -16.07 6.59 20.03
C ASP A 56 -16.53 5.54 21.05
N GLY A 57 -15.67 4.53 21.28
CA GLY A 57 -15.94 3.43 22.22
C GLY A 57 -16.80 2.28 21.67
N THR A 58 -17.45 2.44 20.52
CA THR A 58 -18.36 1.42 19.97
C THR A 58 -17.70 0.40 19.04
N ARG A 59 -16.40 0.55 18.77
CA ARG A 59 -15.67 -0.20 17.75
C ARG A 59 -15.16 -1.52 18.28
N ASP A 60 -15.49 -2.62 17.59
CA ASP A 60 -14.78 -3.90 17.65
C ASP A 60 -14.04 -4.17 16.33
N GLU A 61 -12.84 -4.73 16.43
CA GLU A 61 -12.03 -5.16 15.28
C GLU A 61 -11.86 -6.68 15.26
N TYR A 62 -12.03 -7.25 14.07
CA TYR A 62 -11.96 -8.68 13.80
C TYR A 62 -10.88 -8.93 12.76
N LEU A 63 -9.81 -9.63 13.14
CA LEU A 63 -8.71 -9.96 12.24
C LEU A 63 -8.62 -11.46 12.05
N ASP A 64 -8.51 -11.92 10.80
CA ASP A 64 -8.19 -13.32 10.55
C ASP A 64 -6.83 -13.69 11.19
N ASN A 65 -6.70 -14.94 11.61
CA ASN A 65 -5.48 -15.44 12.25
C ASN A 65 -4.82 -16.56 11.43
N SER A 66 -4.98 -16.54 10.10
CA SER A 66 -4.38 -17.56 9.22
C SER A 66 -2.85 -17.49 9.22
N VAL A 67 -2.29 -16.29 9.40
CA VAL A 67 -0.86 -16.05 9.58
C VAL A 67 -0.67 -15.32 10.92
N PRO A 68 -0.33 -16.04 12.02
CA PRO A 68 -0.21 -15.42 13.34
C PRO A 68 0.81 -14.27 13.42
N ALA A 69 1.86 -14.32 12.59
CA ALA A 69 2.85 -13.24 12.49
C ALA A 69 2.31 -11.97 11.81
N ASN A 70 1.19 -12.05 11.09
CA ASN A 70 0.54 -10.94 10.40
C ASN A 70 -0.99 -11.11 10.38
N PRO A 71 -1.67 -10.99 11.54
CA PRO A 71 -3.12 -11.16 11.59
C PRO A 71 -3.86 -10.11 10.77
N GLY A 72 -5.00 -10.49 10.19
CA GLY A 72 -5.82 -9.63 9.34
C GLY A 72 -5.25 -9.46 7.93
N SER A 73 -4.21 -10.23 7.58
CA SER A 73 -3.54 -10.12 6.28
C SER A 73 -4.41 -10.56 5.11
N ALA A 74 -5.43 -11.38 5.35
CA ALA A 74 -6.36 -11.86 4.33
C ALA A 74 -7.74 -11.22 4.48
N HIS A 75 -8.25 -11.13 5.70
CA HIS A 75 -9.58 -10.63 6.01
C HIS A 75 -9.60 -9.83 7.31
N THR A 76 -10.29 -8.70 7.28
CA THR A 76 -10.60 -7.90 8.47
C THR A 76 -12.09 -7.55 8.48
N ALA A 77 -12.62 -7.26 9.66
CA ALA A 77 -13.91 -6.59 9.79
C ALA A 77 -13.87 -5.59 10.95
N ILE A 78 -14.65 -4.53 10.83
CA ILE A 78 -14.83 -3.51 11.86
C ILE A 78 -16.33 -3.38 12.11
N PHE A 79 -16.73 -3.51 13.37
CA PHE A 79 -18.12 -3.36 13.77
C PHE A 79 -18.25 -2.18 14.72
N CYS A 80 -19.02 -1.16 14.35
CA CYS A 80 -19.24 -0.01 15.22
C CYS A 80 -20.65 0.56 15.07
N THR A 81 -21.04 1.40 16.01
CA THR A 81 -22.13 2.35 15.77
C THR A 81 -21.58 3.50 14.96
N LEU A 82 -22.15 3.73 13.78
CA LEU A 82 -21.78 4.85 12.93
C LEU A 82 -22.32 6.16 13.53
N ASP A 83 -21.60 7.26 13.35
CA ASP A 83 -22.04 8.60 13.69
C ASP A 83 -22.73 9.22 12.47
N SER A 84 -24.06 9.32 12.50
CA SER A 84 -24.85 9.87 11.39
C SER A 84 -24.55 11.34 11.09
N THR A 85 -23.87 12.07 11.97
CA THR A 85 -23.42 13.44 11.66
C THR A 85 -22.25 13.45 10.68
N LYS A 86 -21.53 12.33 10.54
CA LYS A 86 -20.36 12.18 9.66
C LYS A 86 -20.71 11.60 8.29
N VAL A 87 -21.93 11.09 8.11
CA VAL A 87 -22.44 10.55 6.84
C VAL A 87 -23.80 11.17 6.53
N ASN A 88 -23.82 12.06 5.54
CA ASN A 88 -25.00 12.85 5.23
C ASN A 88 -26.17 12.01 4.70
N GLY A 89 -27.37 12.27 5.23
CA GLY A 89 -28.63 11.78 4.68
C GLY A 89 -28.96 10.31 4.94
N LEU A 90 -28.34 9.66 5.92
CA LEU A 90 -28.72 8.29 6.32
C LEU A 90 -30.20 8.19 6.71
N SER A 91 -30.83 7.05 6.39
CA SER A 91 -32.23 6.77 6.74
C SER A 91 -32.42 6.36 8.20
N VAL A 92 -31.36 5.86 8.84
CA VAL A 92 -31.31 5.48 10.25
C VAL A 92 -30.32 6.37 10.99
N ASN A 93 -30.70 6.82 12.19
CA ASN A 93 -29.79 7.54 13.08
C ASN A 93 -28.86 6.55 13.79
N ASN A 94 -27.57 6.79 13.69
CA ASN A 94 -26.48 6.02 14.27
C ASN A 94 -26.62 4.50 14.10
N PRO A 95 -26.69 3.97 12.86
CA PRO A 95 -26.84 2.55 12.61
C PRO A 95 -25.61 1.76 13.07
N LYS A 96 -25.81 0.50 13.46
CA LYS A 96 -24.73 -0.47 13.67
C LYS A 96 -24.25 -0.99 12.33
N VAL A 97 -23.01 -0.68 11.98
CA VAL A 97 -22.44 -1.02 10.67
C VAL A 97 -21.31 -2.03 10.85
N LEU A 98 -21.46 -3.18 10.21
CA LEU A 98 -20.42 -4.18 10.07
C LEU A 98 -19.75 -4.03 8.70
N PHE A 99 -18.49 -3.60 8.72
CA PHE A 99 -17.69 -3.40 7.53
C PHE A 99 -16.68 -4.53 7.39
N HIS A 100 -16.83 -5.35 6.35
CA HIS A 100 -15.89 -6.41 5.99
C HIS A 100 -14.91 -5.90 4.93
N LYS A 101 -13.63 -6.20 5.12
CA LYS A 101 -12.59 -5.98 4.12
C LYS A 101 -11.85 -7.28 3.82
N ARG A 102 -11.88 -7.68 2.54
CA ARG A 102 -11.01 -8.73 2.01
C ARG A 102 -9.78 -8.13 1.34
N SER A 103 -8.62 -8.62 1.71
CA SER A 103 -7.32 -8.16 1.18
C SER A 103 -6.55 -9.29 0.49
N ALA A 104 -6.93 -10.55 0.74
CA ALA A 104 -6.43 -11.70 0.02
C ALA A 104 -6.54 -11.50 -1.50
N GLY A 105 -5.45 -11.70 -2.24
CA GLY A 105 -5.37 -11.54 -3.69
C GLY A 105 -5.18 -10.11 -4.21
N GLY A 106 -5.20 -9.10 -3.34
CA GLY A 106 -4.84 -7.72 -3.67
C GLY A 106 -5.86 -6.97 -4.55
N SER A 107 -5.40 -5.89 -5.17
CA SER A 107 -6.22 -4.83 -5.76
C SER A 107 -7.20 -5.29 -6.84
N ALA A 108 -6.82 -6.27 -7.66
CA ALA A 108 -7.70 -6.84 -8.66
C ALA A 108 -8.93 -7.55 -8.07
N GLN A 109 -8.87 -8.01 -6.82
CA GLN A 109 -10.04 -8.58 -6.13
C GLN A 109 -11.07 -7.50 -5.77
N GLY A 110 -10.66 -6.24 -5.71
CA GLY A 110 -11.52 -5.06 -5.66
C GLY A 110 -11.98 -4.58 -7.04
N VAL A 111 -11.55 -5.24 -8.12
CA VAL A 111 -11.88 -4.86 -9.50
C VAL A 111 -12.66 -5.94 -10.20
N ASN A 112 -12.05 -7.08 -10.54
CA ASN A 112 -12.70 -8.13 -11.33
C ASN A 112 -13.98 -8.65 -10.66
N PRO A 113 -13.96 -9.09 -9.39
CA PRO A 113 -15.18 -9.58 -8.73
C PRO A 113 -16.26 -8.50 -8.59
N VAL A 114 -15.85 -7.26 -8.33
CA VAL A 114 -16.80 -6.14 -8.23
C VAL A 114 -17.43 -5.86 -9.58
N LEU A 115 -16.64 -5.81 -10.66
CA LEU A 115 -17.10 -5.54 -12.03
C LEU A 115 -18.02 -6.64 -12.58
N ASP A 116 -17.72 -7.88 -12.22
CA ASP A 116 -18.36 -9.09 -12.77
C ASP A 116 -19.45 -9.67 -11.85
N GLU A 117 -19.75 -9.03 -10.73
CA GLU A 117 -20.72 -9.50 -9.73
C GLU A 117 -20.38 -10.91 -9.20
N GLN A 118 -19.07 -11.22 -9.16
CA GLN A 118 -18.59 -12.50 -8.70
C GLN A 118 -18.58 -12.54 -7.18
N ALA A 119 -19.23 -13.55 -6.60
CA ALA A 119 -19.09 -13.84 -5.19
C ALA A 119 -17.67 -14.32 -4.87
N ILE A 120 -17.10 -13.82 -3.78
CA ILE A 120 -15.79 -14.20 -3.25
C ILE A 120 -15.88 -14.43 -1.75
N ASP A 121 -14.86 -15.07 -1.18
CA ASP A 121 -14.83 -15.36 0.25
C ASP A 121 -14.85 -14.07 1.09
N ALA A 122 -15.77 -13.99 2.03
CA ALA A 122 -15.79 -13.01 3.11
C ALA A 122 -15.71 -13.76 4.45
N MET A 123 -14.94 -13.22 5.38
CA MET A 123 -14.84 -13.77 6.73
C MET A 123 -16.17 -13.58 7.48
N SER A 124 -16.74 -14.68 7.96
CA SER A 124 -17.84 -14.65 8.92
C SER A 124 -17.30 -14.31 10.30
N ILE A 125 -18.01 -13.47 11.03
CA ILE A 125 -17.71 -13.20 12.45
C ILE A 125 -18.67 -13.93 13.40
N THR A 126 -19.75 -14.52 12.87
CA THR A 126 -20.85 -15.08 13.67
C THR A 126 -20.78 -16.60 13.84
N ASN A 127 -19.79 -17.27 13.23
CA ASN A 127 -19.65 -18.74 13.24
C ASN A 127 -19.01 -19.30 14.53
N GLY A 128 -18.95 -18.51 15.61
CA GLY A 128 -18.19 -18.87 16.82
C GLY A 128 -16.68 -19.04 16.57
N ASN A 129 -16.17 -18.47 15.48
CA ASN A 129 -14.79 -18.59 15.03
C ASN A 129 -13.89 -17.44 15.52
N CYS A 130 -14.47 -16.42 16.15
CA CYS A 130 -13.76 -15.24 16.65
C CYS A 130 -13.61 -15.28 18.17
N THR A 131 -12.38 -15.15 18.66
CA THR A 131 -12.03 -15.11 20.08
C THR A 131 -11.49 -13.74 20.45
N LYS A 132 -12.00 -13.15 21.53
CA LYS A 132 -11.54 -11.85 22.04
C LYS A 132 -10.12 -11.98 22.61
N GLU A 133 -9.22 -11.05 22.29
CA GLU A 133 -7.89 -10.97 22.90
C GLU A 133 -7.79 -9.81 23.89
N GLY A 134 -7.34 -10.10 25.10
CA GLY A 134 -7.09 -9.10 26.13
C GLY A 134 -8.34 -8.32 26.57
N ASN A 135 -8.11 -7.12 27.10
CA ASN A 135 -9.18 -6.22 27.55
C ASN A 135 -9.72 -5.34 26.41
N ASP A 136 -9.04 -5.32 25.27
CA ASP A 136 -9.38 -4.47 24.13
C ASP A 136 -10.54 -5.07 23.31
N ALA A 137 -11.21 -4.20 22.54
CA ALA A 137 -12.29 -4.53 21.62
C ALA A 137 -11.75 -5.20 20.33
N PHE A 138 -11.01 -6.29 20.51
CA PHE A 138 -10.16 -6.91 19.50
C PHE A 138 -10.36 -8.43 19.45
N TYR A 139 -10.59 -9.00 18.27
CA TYR A 139 -10.85 -10.42 18.05
C TYR A 139 -9.91 -11.04 17.02
N ARG A 140 -9.48 -12.28 17.29
CA ARG A 140 -8.86 -13.18 16.31
C ARG A 140 -9.88 -14.15 15.78
N CYS A 141 -10.02 -14.21 14.47
CA CYS A 141 -10.96 -15.07 13.79
C CYS A 141 -10.24 -16.17 13.01
N ARG A 142 -10.69 -17.41 13.19
CA ARG A 142 -10.27 -18.53 12.33
C ARG A 142 -11.00 -18.43 10.97
N ILE A 143 -10.32 -18.80 9.89
CA ILE A 143 -10.85 -18.82 8.51
C ILE A 143 -10.69 -20.17 7.80
N SER A 144 -10.40 -21.24 8.54
CA SER A 144 -9.94 -22.51 7.97
C SER A 144 -10.97 -23.65 8.08
N GLN A 145 -12.10 -23.43 8.74
CA GLN A 145 -13.16 -24.44 8.93
C GLN A 145 -14.42 -24.09 8.14
N PRO A 146 -15.29 -25.08 7.85
CA PRO A 146 -16.57 -24.83 7.21
C PRO A 146 -17.39 -23.74 7.94
N GLY A 147 -17.92 -22.79 7.18
CA GLY A 147 -18.70 -21.67 7.70
C GLY A 147 -17.87 -20.46 8.20
N ASP A 148 -16.55 -20.60 8.33
CA ASP A 148 -15.70 -19.46 8.69
C ASP A 148 -15.59 -18.44 7.55
N LEU A 149 -15.71 -18.90 6.30
CA LEU A 149 -15.80 -18.08 5.08
C LEU A 149 -17.16 -18.28 4.41
N VAL A 150 -17.74 -17.19 3.92
CA VAL A 150 -19.02 -17.16 3.19
C VAL A 150 -18.84 -16.44 1.85
N GLN A 151 -19.51 -16.92 0.82
CA GLN A 151 -19.45 -16.32 -0.52
C GLN A 151 -20.33 -15.07 -0.59
N LYS A 152 -19.73 -13.92 -0.87
CA LYS A 152 -20.41 -12.62 -0.95
C LYS A 152 -19.92 -11.83 -2.15
N VAL A 153 -20.86 -11.17 -2.85
CA VAL A 153 -20.49 -10.16 -3.86
C VAL A 153 -20.09 -8.90 -3.11
N SER A 154 -18.90 -8.37 -3.41
CA SER A 154 -18.46 -7.12 -2.80
C SER A 154 -19.31 -5.94 -3.28
N ASP A 155 -19.69 -5.09 -2.34
CA ASP A 155 -20.45 -3.86 -2.56
C ASP A 155 -19.55 -2.77 -3.18
N ALA A 156 -18.29 -2.74 -2.76
CA ALA A 156 -17.26 -1.85 -3.26
C ALA A 156 -15.92 -2.56 -3.36
N GLY A 157 -14.99 -1.94 -4.09
CA GLY A 157 -13.60 -2.33 -4.12
C GLY A 157 -12.68 -1.14 -3.95
N VAL A 158 -11.46 -1.44 -3.56
CA VAL A 158 -10.37 -0.48 -3.46
C VAL A 158 -9.16 -1.01 -4.22
N SER A 159 -8.48 -0.14 -4.97
CA SER A 159 -7.31 -0.49 -5.76
C SER A 159 -6.23 0.58 -5.63
N ASP A 160 -4.96 0.17 -5.68
CA ASP A 160 -3.82 1.12 -5.69
C ASP A 160 -3.72 1.90 -7.00
N VAL A 161 -4.47 1.46 -8.00
CA VAL A 161 -4.47 1.99 -9.37
C VAL A 161 -5.87 1.89 -9.97
N ASN A 162 -6.10 2.64 -11.04
CA ASN A 162 -7.27 2.52 -11.89
C ASN A 162 -7.53 1.06 -12.33
N PRO A 163 -8.81 0.61 -12.31
CA PRO A 163 -9.21 -0.73 -12.74
C PRO A 163 -8.68 -1.20 -14.10
N ALA A 164 -8.52 -0.31 -15.06
CA ALA A 164 -8.08 -0.64 -16.42
C ALA A 164 -6.63 -1.15 -16.48
N LEU A 165 -5.83 -0.98 -15.43
CA LEU A 165 -4.45 -1.51 -15.38
C LEU A 165 -4.39 -3.03 -15.22
N PHE A 166 -5.46 -3.72 -14.79
CA PHE A 166 -5.45 -5.18 -14.59
C PHE A 166 -5.64 -5.97 -15.89
N ARG A 167 -4.68 -5.81 -16.80
CA ARG A 167 -4.57 -6.50 -18.09
C ARG A 167 -3.11 -6.87 -18.37
N GLY A 168 -2.86 -7.75 -19.34
CA GLY A 168 -1.50 -8.22 -19.64
C GLY A 168 -0.84 -8.86 -18.42
N ALA A 169 0.39 -8.46 -18.10
CA ALA A 169 1.16 -8.98 -16.95
C ALA A 169 0.59 -8.57 -15.57
N ASN A 170 -0.44 -7.71 -15.53
CA ASN A 170 -1.16 -7.36 -14.31
C ASN A 170 -2.43 -8.19 -14.08
N THR A 171 -2.81 -9.02 -15.05
CA THR A 171 -4.02 -9.86 -14.94
C THR A 171 -3.84 -10.91 -13.86
N PRO A 172 -4.73 -11.02 -12.87
CA PRO A 172 -4.63 -12.06 -11.86
C PRO A 172 -4.65 -13.46 -12.50
N ASP A 173 -3.87 -14.37 -11.93
CA ASP A 173 -3.84 -15.75 -12.42
C ASP A 173 -5.25 -16.38 -12.31
N GLY A 174 -5.67 -17.07 -13.38
CA GLY A 174 -7.00 -17.68 -13.46
C GLY A 174 -8.15 -16.69 -13.71
N SER A 175 -7.88 -15.40 -13.92
CA SER A 175 -8.89 -14.38 -14.21
C SER A 175 -8.81 -13.87 -15.66
N ALA A 176 -9.92 -13.39 -16.19
CA ALA A 176 -9.91 -12.65 -17.45
C ALA A 176 -9.33 -11.23 -17.24
N PRO A 177 -8.62 -10.68 -18.25
CA PRO A 177 -8.15 -9.29 -18.18
C PRO A 177 -9.33 -8.33 -18.11
N VAL A 178 -9.15 -7.23 -17.38
CA VAL A 178 -10.15 -6.16 -17.30
C VAL A 178 -10.28 -5.46 -18.64
N ILE A 179 -11.52 -5.30 -19.10
CA ILE A 179 -11.85 -4.57 -20.33
C ILE A 179 -12.23 -3.14 -19.97
N PRO A 180 -11.48 -2.10 -20.40
CA PRO A 180 -11.70 -0.71 -19.98
C PRO A 180 -13.11 -0.18 -20.29
N SER A 181 -13.68 -0.53 -21.43
CA SER A 181 -15.05 -0.12 -21.80
C SER A 181 -16.11 -0.69 -20.85
N LYS A 182 -15.88 -1.91 -20.32
CA LYS A 182 -16.76 -2.53 -19.34
C LYS A 182 -16.71 -1.80 -17.99
N VAL A 183 -15.53 -1.34 -17.58
CA VAL A 183 -15.37 -0.50 -16.37
C VAL A 183 -16.16 0.79 -16.54
N ALA A 184 -15.95 1.53 -17.63
CA ALA A 184 -16.64 2.80 -17.89
C ALA A 184 -18.18 2.62 -17.92
N GLN A 185 -18.65 1.51 -18.49
CA GLN A 185 -20.06 1.20 -18.56
C GLN A 185 -20.65 0.88 -17.17
N ARG A 186 -19.97 0.06 -16.36
CA ARG A 186 -20.57 -0.59 -15.19
C ARG A 186 -20.21 0.00 -13.84
N MET A 187 -19.11 0.73 -13.73
CA MET A 187 -18.56 1.16 -12.45
C MET A 187 -18.51 2.67 -12.32
N ASP A 188 -18.76 3.15 -11.11
CA ASP A 188 -18.27 4.44 -10.67
C ASP A 188 -16.88 4.23 -10.07
N VAL A 189 -15.91 5.04 -10.52
CA VAL A 189 -14.51 4.98 -10.09
C VAL A 189 -14.12 6.36 -9.60
N VAL A 190 -13.76 6.46 -8.33
CA VAL A 190 -13.37 7.70 -7.67
C VAL A 190 -11.90 7.60 -7.26
N SER A 191 -11.11 8.62 -7.54
CA SER A 191 -9.73 8.70 -7.06
C SER A 191 -9.73 8.92 -5.55
N GLY A 192 -9.06 8.07 -4.78
CA GLY A 192 -8.92 8.24 -3.34
C GLY A 192 -7.72 9.11 -2.95
N GLY A 193 -6.96 9.62 -3.91
CA GLY A 193 -5.67 10.29 -3.70
C GLY A 193 -4.51 9.57 -4.37
N ALA A 194 -3.34 10.20 -4.37
CA ALA A 194 -2.10 9.58 -4.78
C ALA A 194 -1.44 8.85 -3.61
N LEU A 195 -0.80 7.72 -3.89
CA LEU A 195 0.05 7.00 -2.93
C LEU A 195 1.47 6.91 -3.47
N VAL A 196 2.46 7.20 -2.61
CA VAL A 196 3.89 7.15 -2.97
C VAL A 196 4.45 5.75 -2.71
N PHE A 197 5.11 5.19 -3.72
CA PHE A 197 5.75 3.87 -3.71
C PHE A 197 7.27 3.96 -3.90
N ASN A 198 7.94 2.84 -3.69
CA ASN A 198 9.36 2.70 -3.91
C ASN A 198 9.74 1.22 -4.10
N THR A 199 11.01 0.98 -4.39
CA THR A 199 11.60 -0.36 -4.44
C THR A 199 12.55 -0.60 -3.25
N PRO A 200 12.01 -0.93 -2.06
CA PRO A 200 12.86 -1.14 -0.89
C PRO A 200 13.81 -2.32 -1.09
N VAL A 201 14.96 -2.24 -0.42
CA VAL A 201 15.99 -3.26 -0.42
C VAL A 201 16.26 -3.76 1.00
N THR A 202 16.82 -4.95 1.15
CA THR A 202 17.30 -5.43 2.45
C THR A 202 18.26 -4.43 3.08
N LYS A 203 18.25 -4.30 4.41
CA LYS A 203 19.11 -3.33 5.11
C LYS A 203 20.58 -3.57 4.77
N SER A 204 21.02 -4.83 4.70
CA SER A 204 22.39 -5.18 4.31
C SER A 204 22.76 -4.71 2.90
N LEU A 205 21.82 -4.75 1.95
CA LEU A 205 22.02 -4.22 0.60
C LEU A 205 22.05 -2.69 0.62
N ARG A 206 21.14 -2.03 1.36
CA ARG A 206 21.18 -0.57 1.53
C ARG A 206 22.56 -0.13 2.04
N ASP A 207 23.06 -0.75 3.09
CA ASP A 207 24.36 -0.42 3.68
C ASP A 207 25.51 -0.64 2.67
N ALA A 208 25.44 -1.68 1.83
CA ALA A 208 26.40 -1.93 0.76
C ALA A 208 26.34 -0.88 -0.36
N LEU A 209 25.14 -0.45 -0.76
CA LEU A 209 24.96 0.64 -1.70
C LEU A 209 25.50 1.96 -1.15
N GLN A 210 25.36 2.23 0.15
CA GLN A 210 25.98 3.39 0.79
C GLN A 210 27.49 3.35 0.66
N ARG A 211 28.13 2.24 1.05
CA ARG A 211 29.59 2.07 0.90
C ARG A 211 30.05 2.24 -0.55
N ALA A 212 29.36 1.60 -1.49
CA ALA A 212 29.64 1.75 -2.91
C ALA A 212 29.57 3.22 -3.33
N GLN A 213 28.51 3.94 -2.96
CA GLN A 213 28.34 5.33 -3.34
C GLN A 213 29.26 6.31 -2.61
N ILE A 214 29.74 5.98 -1.41
CA ILE A 214 30.81 6.71 -0.74
C ILE A 214 32.11 6.60 -1.54
N ASP A 215 32.43 5.39 -1.99
CA ASP A 215 33.63 5.13 -2.80
C ASP A 215 33.53 5.76 -4.21
N MET A 216 32.32 5.85 -4.77
CA MET A 216 32.02 6.62 -5.99
C MET A 216 32.08 8.14 -5.79
N GLY A 217 32.04 8.63 -4.54
CA GLY A 217 31.96 10.07 -4.23
C GLY A 217 30.59 10.69 -4.42
N LYS A 218 29.54 9.86 -4.42
CA LYS A 218 28.13 10.28 -4.49
C LYS A 218 27.49 10.46 -3.11
N LEU A 219 28.09 9.90 -2.06
CA LEU A 219 27.67 10.07 -0.68
C LEU A 219 28.87 10.48 0.18
N ASP A 220 28.58 11.19 1.28
CA ASP A 220 29.58 11.61 2.25
C ASP A 220 30.09 10.42 3.08
N ALA A 221 31.35 10.50 3.54
CA ALA A 221 32.01 9.40 4.23
C ALA A 221 31.33 8.96 5.55
N ASP A 222 30.52 9.82 6.16
CA ASP A 222 29.78 9.54 7.40
C ASP A 222 28.40 8.90 7.17
N CYS A 223 28.04 8.60 5.91
CA CYS A 223 26.72 8.10 5.57
C CYS A 223 26.48 6.61 5.79
N GLU A 224 27.52 5.81 6.03
CA GLU A 224 27.35 4.38 6.24
C GLU A 224 26.43 4.09 7.43
N GLY A 225 25.38 3.29 7.19
CA GLY A 225 24.39 2.88 8.18
C GLY A 225 23.35 3.95 8.54
N GLN A 226 23.47 5.18 8.02
CA GLN A 226 22.56 6.28 8.34
C GLN A 226 21.27 6.19 7.53
N ASP A 227 20.11 6.28 8.20
CA ASP A 227 18.79 6.21 7.56
C ASP A 227 18.27 7.57 7.05
N THR A 228 19.02 8.67 7.27
CA THR A 228 18.64 10.03 6.86
C THR A 228 18.55 10.20 5.35
N GLU A 229 17.76 11.19 4.90
CA GLU A 229 17.63 11.49 3.47
C GLU A 229 18.99 11.69 2.80
N ARG A 230 19.85 12.58 3.33
CA ARG A 230 21.22 12.85 2.83
C ARG A 230 21.99 11.56 2.49
N CYS A 231 21.88 10.56 3.34
CA CYS A 231 22.62 9.31 3.25
C CYS A 231 21.89 8.18 2.53
N MET A 232 20.70 8.42 1.98
CA MET A 232 20.02 7.40 1.18
C MET A 232 20.83 7.09 -0.09
N PRO A 233 21.17 5.81 -0.34
CA PRO A 233 21.73 5.41 -1.61
C PRO A 233 20.67 5.48 -2.71
N SER A 234 21.11 5.43 -3.97
CA SER A 234 20.25 5.49 -5.16
C SER A 234 20.56 4.39 -6.15
N LEU A 235 19.52 3.77 -6.68
CA LEU A 235 19.59 3.07 -7.96
C LEU A 235 19.02 3.97 -9.05
N SER A 236 19.45 3.77 -10.30
CA SER A 236 18.77 4.40 -11.42
C SER A 236 17.50 3.64 -11.78
N LYS A 237 16.54 4.31 -12.42
CA LYS A 237 15.34 3.66 -12.96
C LYS A 237 15.68 2.51 -13.91
N TYR A 238 16.77 2.62 -14.66
CA TYR A 238 17.24 1.56 -15.56
C TYR A 238 17.77 0.33 -14.81
N GLN A 239 18.47 0.53 -13.69
CA GLN A 239 18.93 -0.58 -12.84
C GLN A 239 17.73 -1.29 -12.23
N VAL A 240 16.77 -0.53 -11.70
CA VAL A 240 15.52 -1.07 -11.15
C VAL A 240 14.77 -1.88 -12.21
N ALA A 241 14.51 -1.30 -13.39
CA ALA A 241 13.85 -2.01 -14.49
C ALA A 241 14.60 -3.30 -14.87
N SER A 242 15.93 -3.24 -15.00
CA SER A 242 16.76 -4.41 -15.37
C SER A 242 16.74 -5.54 -14.33
N LEU A 243 16.63 -5.19 -13.05
CA LEU A 243 16.46 -6.17 -11.97
C LEU A 243 15.09 -6.84 -12.08
N PHE A 244 14.02 -6.05 -12.24
CA PHE A 244 12.65 -6.55 -12.28
C PHE A 244 12.23 -7.23 -13.60
N THR A 245 12.97 -7.02 -14.70
CA THR A 245 12.83 -7.84 -15.92
C THR A 245 13.71 -9.09 -15.90
N GLY A 246 14.56 -9.26 -14.88
CA GLY A 246 15.47 -10.40 -14.75
C GLY A 246 16.71 -10.33 -15.64
N ASN A 247 16.98 -9.20 -16.28
CA ASN A 247 18.21 -8.99 -17.06
C ASN A 247 19.47 -8.93 -16.18
N ILE A 248 19.30 -8.63 -14.88
CA ILE A 248 20.34 -8.75 -13.86
C ILE A 248 19.90 -9.83 -12.86
N GLY A 249 20.48 -11.03 -12.99
CA GLY A 249 20.18 -12.16 -12.09
C GLY A 249 21.03 -12.23 -10.83
N LYS A 250 22.16 -11.50 -10.79
CA LYS A 250 23.13 -11.49 -9.69
C LYS A 250 23.59 -10.07 -9.37
N TRP A 251 23.82 -9.76 -8.11
CA TRP A 251 24.30 -8.45 -7.66
C TRP A 251 25.72 -8.13 -8.13
N SER A 252 26.54 -9.15 -8.38
CA SER A 252 27.86 -9.00 -9.02
C SER A 252 27.80 -8.50 -10.47
N GLY A 253 26.62 -8.52 -11.09
CA GLY A 253 26.33 -7.90 -12.39
C GLY A 253 26.25 -6.38 -12.35
N ILE A 254 25.98 -5.78 -11.18
CA ILE A 254 26.04 -4.32 -11.00
C ILE A 254 27.49 -3.93 -10.73
N LYS A 255 28.03 -3.06 -11.58
CA LYS A 255 29.40 -2.54 -11.45
C LYS A 255 29.40 -1.17 -10.78
N VAL A 256 30.35 -1.00 -9.87
CA VAL A 256 30.65 0.24 -9.16
C VAL A 256 31.96 0.79 -9.71
N ILE A 257 31.95 2.05 -10.14
CA ILE A 257 33.15 2.76 -10.59
C ILE A 257 33.54 3.74 -9.49
N ASN A 258 34.67 3.49 -8.83
CA ASN A 258 35.12 4.35 -7.72
C ASN A 258 35.68 5.69 -8.20
N LYS A 259 36.03 6.57 -7.26
CA LYS A 259 36.63 7.90 -7.53
C LYS A 259 37.89 7.84 -8.41
N GLN A 260 38.61 6.72 -8.40
CA GLN A 260 39.84 6.51 -9.18
C GLN A 260 39.56 5.86 -10.55
N GLY A 261 38.30 5.59 -10.88
CA GLY A 261 37.89 4.98 -12.14
C GLY A 261 38.01 3.44 -12.18
N ALA A 262 38.36 2.80 -11.06
CA ALA A 262 38.41 1.34 -10.98
C ALA A 262 37.00 0.74 -10.89
N SER A 263 36.79 -0.38 -11.59
CA SER A 263 35.51 -1.09 -11.64
C SER A 263 35.54 -2.32 -10.73
N ALA A 264 34.52 -2.45 -9.87
CA ALA A 264 34.31 -3.60 -9.01
C ALA A 264 32.84 -4.03 -9.01
N PRO A 265 32.51 -5.32 -8.82
CA PRO A 265 31.13 -5.73 -8.59
C PRO A 265 30.59 -5.15 -7.27
N LEU A 266 29.28 -4.88 -7.19
CA LEU A 266 28.65 -4.37 -5.97
C LEU A 266 28.84 -5.28 -4.75
N THR A 267 28.99 -6.59 -4.97
CA THR A 267 29.23 -7.59 -3.93
C THR A 267 30.53 -7.37 -3.16
N ASP A 268 31.52 -6.66 -3.72
CA ASP A 268 32.77 -6.32 -3.01
C ASP A 268 32.53 -5.33 -1.86
N TYR A 269 31.39 -4.63 -1.88
CA TYR A 269 30.95 -3.73 -0.82
C TYR A 269 30.04 -4.42 0.21
N ALA A 270 29.90 -5.74 0.16
CA ALA A 270 29.22 -6.48 1.20
C ALA A 270 30.01 -6.46 2.52
N GLN A 271 29.30 -6.30 3.64
CA GLN A 271 29.83 -6.57 4.96
C GLN A 271 28.98 -7.67 5.60
N GLY A 272 29.64 -8.68 6.16
CA GLY A 272 29.00 -9.90 6.64
C GLY A 272 28.76 -10.95 5.55
N SER A 273 28.26 -12.11 5.95
CA SER A 273 28.05 -13.25 5.06
C SER A 273 26.70 -13.16 4.35
N ILE A 274 26.66 -12.61 3.14
CA ILE A 274 25.66 -13.05 2.17
C ILE A 274 26.01 -14.47 1.73
N THR A 275 25.04 -15.36 1.70
CA THR A 275 25.22 -16.78 1.37
C THR A 275 24.84 -17.09 -0.08
N ASP A 276 24.18 -16.15 -0.76
CA ASP A 276 23.86 -16.22 -2.19
C ASP A 276 23.94 -14.81 -2.81
N GLU A 277 24.62 -14.69 -3.95
CA GLU A 277 24.81 -13.42 -4.68
C GLU A 277 23.68 -13.11 -5.68
N LYS A 278 22.72 -14.03 -5.86
CA LYS A 278 21.57 -13.84 -6.74
C LYS A 278 20.72 -12.65 -6.28
N VAL A 279 20.01 -12.07 -7.23
CA VAL A 279 18.97 -11.08 -6.96
C VAL A 279 17.72 -11.82 -6.47
N TYR A 280 17.31 -11.54 -5.24
CA TYR A 280 16.04 -12.02 -4.70
C TYR A 280 14.97 -10.94 -4.88
N LEU A 281 13.90 -11.27 -5.60
CA LEU A 281 12.80 -10.37 -5.91
C LEU A 281 11.62 -10.68 -5.01
N CYS A 282 11.41 -9.86 -3.97
CA CYS A 282 10.20 -9.87 -3.15
C CYS A 282 9.10 -9.05 -3.84
N ARG A 283 8.64 -9.54 -4.98
CA ARG A 283 7.61 -8.88 -5.78
C ARG A 283 6.21 -9.36 -5.41
N ARG A 284 5.18 -8.65 -5.87
CA ARG A 284 3.79 -9.02 -5.62
C ARG A 284 3.23 -9.86 -6.77
N VAL A 285 2.27 -10.72 -6.45
CA VAL A 285 1.52 -11.55 -7.42
C VAL A 285 0.85 -10.70 -8.50
N ASN A 286 0.56 -11.30 -9.65
CA ASN A 286 -0.30 -10.66 -10.66
C ASN A 286 -1.68 -10.37 -10.03
N GLY A 287 -2.27 -9.22 -10.36
CA GLY A 287 -3.45 -8.69 -9.68
C GLY A 287 -3.17 -7.77 -8.49
N SER A 288 -1.91 -7.64 -8.06
CA SER A 288 -1.52 -6.60 -7.10
C SER A 288 -1.49 -5.22 -7.75
N GLY A 289 -2.18 -4.24 -7.16
CA GLY A 289 -2.15 -2.85 -7.63
C GLY A 289 -0.78 -2.21 -7.43
N THR A 290 -0.11 -2.48 -6.30
CA THR A 290 1.29 -2.09 -6.06
C THR A 290 2.22 -2.61 -7.18
N GLN A 291 2.01 -3.84 -7.65
CA GLN A 291 2.81 -4.36 -8.76
C GLN A 291 2.43 -3.73 -10.10
N ALA A 292 1.14 -3.52 -10.33
CA ALA A 292 0.63 -2.90 -11.55
C ALA A 292 1.13 -1.46 -11.70
N GLN A 293 1.17 -0.73 -10.60
CA GLN A 293 1.75 0.61 -10.48
C GLN A 293 3.25 0.60 -10.81
N PHE A 294 4.02 -0.30 -10.20
CA PHE A 294 5.44 -0.47 -10.53
C PHE A 294 5.64 -0.80 -12.01
N ASN A 295 4.84 -1.73 -12.54
CA ASN A 295 4.90 -2.14 -13.93
C ASN A 295 4.61 -0.96 -14.88
N ALA A 296 3.63 -0.11 -14.56
CA ALA A 296 3.34 1.10 -15.34
C ALA A 296 4.53 2.08 -15.29
N ASN A 297 5.02 2.38 -14.08
CA ASN A 297 6.03 3.43 -13.89
C ASN A 297 7.42 3.05 -14.39
N PHE A 298 7.85 1.78 -14.24
CA PHE A 298 9.20 1.33 -14.59
C PHE A 298 9.27 0.58 -15.91
N LEU A 299 8.21 -0.16 -16.27
CA LEU A 299 8.22 -1.09 -17.39
C LEU A 299 7.28 -0.67 -18.53
N SER A 300 6.53 0.43 -18.34
CA SER A 300 5.46 0.88 -19.25
C SER A 300 4.36 -0.16 -19.47
N ASN A 301 4.21 -1.14 -18.57
CA ASN A 301 3.27 -2.24 -18.72
C ASN A 301 2.01 -2.02 -17.89
N PRO A 302 0.79 -2.06 -18.48
CA PRO A 302 0.43 -2.48 -19.84
C PRO A 302 0.09 -1.26 -20.72
N CYS A 303 0.88 -0.21 -20.62
CA CYS A 303 0.57 1.13 -21.09
C CYS A 303 0.96 1.39 -22.53
N THR A 304 1.99 0.69 -23.03
CA THR A 304 2.44 0.79 -24.41
C THR A 304 2.60 -0.58 -25.04
N ASP A 305 2.42 -0.66 -26.35
CA ASP A 305 2.79 -1.87 -27.10
C ASP A 305 4.30 -2.13 -26.97
N GLY A 306 4.69 -3.39 -26.81
CA GLY A 306 6.09 -3.77 -26.58
C GLY A 306 6.64 -3.40 -25.20
N ALA A 307 5.79 -3.00 -24.24
CA ALA A 307 6.20 -2.77 -22.87
C ALA A 307 6.93 -3.98 -22.26
N LEU A 308 7.91 -3.69 -21.40
CA LEU A 308 8.67 -4.73 -20.71
C LEU A 308 7.75 -5.49 -19.75
N SER A 309 8.00 -6.79 -19.58
CA SER A 309 7.24 -7.61 -18.64
C SER A 309 8.09 -7.93 -17.42
N PRO A 310 7.53 -7.86 -16.20
CA PRO A 310 8.27 -8.20 -15.00
C PRO A 310 8.50 -9.72 -14.97
N ILE A 311 9.69 -10.15 -14.55
CA ILE A 311 10.05 -11.56 -14.44
C ILE A 311 9.18 -12.25 -13.39
N ALA A 312 8.55 -13.36 -13.75
CA ALA A 312 7.70 -14.15 -12.86
C ALA A 312 8.32 -15.51 -12.49
N THR A 313 9.35 -15.95 -13.21
CA THR A 313 9.99 -17.26 -13.03
C THR A 313 11.34 -17.14 -12.35
N THR A 314 11.61 -18.06 -11.42
CA THR A 314 12.91 -18.19 -10.78
C THR A 314 13.90 -18.89 -11.70
N ASN A 315 15.12 -18.36 -11.80
CA ASN A 315 16.26 -19.08 -12.35
C ASN A 315 17.18 -19.53 -11.21
N PRO A 316 17.15 -20.81 -10.81
CA PRO A 316 17.90 -21.28 -9.64
C PRO A 316 19.42 -21.25 -9.83
N LEU A 317 19.90 -21.26 -11.08
CA LEU A 317 21.33 -21.27 -11.41
C LEU A 317 21.90 -19.85 -11.46
N ASN A 318 21.27 -18.98 -12.26
CA ASN A 318 21.81 -17.65 -12.58
C ASN A 318 21.06 -16.50 -11.91
N GLY A 319 19.94 -16.77 -11.24
CA GLY A 319 19.02 -15.74 -10.74
C GLY A 319 18.30 -15.00 -11.88
N PRO A 320 17.33 -14.12 -11.54
CA PRO A 320 16.89 -13.83 -10.18
C PRO A 320 16.10 -15.00 -9.56
N VAL A 321 15.96 -14.97 -8.23
CA VAL A 321 15.02 -15.80 -7.47
C VAL A 321 13.78 -14.95 -7.21
N VAL A 322 12.63 -15.37 -7.71
CA VAL A 322 11.37 -14.64 -7.60
C VAL A 322 10.53 -15.24 -6.48
N VAL A 323 10.15 -14.39 -5.51
CA VAL A 323 9.19 -14.73 -4.46
C VAL A 323 7.93 -13.90 -4.69
N LEU A 324 6.81 -14.58 -4.93
CA LEU A 324 5.53 -13.95 -5.18
C LEU A 324 4.77 -13.74 -3.87
N ASN A 325 4.42 -12.48 -3.60
CA ASN A 325 3.80 -12.06 -2.35
C ASN A 325 2.34 -11.61 -2.57
N SER A 326 1.41 -12.19 -1.83
CA SER A 326 -0.02 -11.89 -1.96
C SER A 326 -0.40 -10.51 -1.41
N GLY A 327 0.29 -10.03 -0.38
CA GLY A 327 0.03 -8.75 0.28
C GLY A 327 1.28 -7.92 0.56
N ALA A 328 1.08 -6.62 0.87
CA ALA A 328 2.13 -5.72 1.32
C ALA A 328 2.87 -6.27 2.56
N GLY A 329 2.15 -6.86 3.51
CA GLY A 329 2.73 -7.52 4.68
C GLY A 329 3.58 -8.76 4.35
N ASN A 330 3.31 -9.47 3.25
CA ASN A 330 4.16 -10.59 2.84
C ASN A 330 5.49 -10.09 2.26
N VAL A 331 5.49 -8.99 1.50
CA VAL A 331 6.74 -8.36 1.00
C VAL A 331 7.63 -7.93 2.16
N ASP A 332 7.03 -7.33 3.19
CA ASP A 332 7.72 -6.95 4.42
C ASP A 332 8.47 -8.13 5.07
N VAL A 333 7.79 -9.28 5.18
CA VAL A 333 8.37 -10.50 5.77
C VAL A 333 9.39 -11.14 4.83
N CYS A 334 9.15 -11.14 3.52
CA CYS A 334 10.09 -11.63 2.51
C CYS A 334 11.42 -10.87 2.56
N LEU A 335 11.39 -9.53 2.58
CA LEU A 335 12.59 -8.71 2.67
C LEU A 335 13.32 -8.94 4.01
N LYS A 336 12.57 -9.03 5.10
CA LYS A 336 13.14 -9.38 6.41
C LYS A 336 13.83 -10.76 6.38
N ASP A 337 13.17 -11.77 5.82
CA ASP A 337 13.68 -13.15 5.79
C ASP A 337 15.00 -13.27 5.07
N PHE A 338 15.14 -12.63 3.90
CA PHE A 338 16.41 -12.65 3.18
C PHE A 338 17.49 -11.78 3.82
N ASN A 339 17.13 -10.71 4.53
CA ASN A 339 18.11 -9.96 5.29
C ASN A 339 18.64 -10.77 6.49
N ASP A 340 17.73 -11.42 7.24
CA ASP A 340 18.03 -12.03 8.52
C ASP A 340 18.44 -13.51 8.41
N GLY A 341 18.16 -14.15 7.28
CA GLY A 341 18.25 -15.60 7.13
C GLY A 341 17.13 -16.33 7.89
N SER A 342 15.98 -15.68 8.10
CA SER A 342 14.79 -16.28 8.73
C SER A 342 13.83 -16.86 7.68
N ASN A 343 12.76 -17.53 8.15
CA ASN A 343 11.75 -18.16 7.30
C ASN A 343 10.31 -17.89 7.79
N ASP A 344 10.04 -16.68 8.26
CA ASP A 344 8.73 -16.30 8.79
C ASP A 344 7.65 -16.31 7.69
N SER A 345 8.04 -16.06 6.43
CA SER A 345 7.18 -16.11 5.24
C SER A 345 6.95 -17.53 4.69
N SER A 346 7.69 -18.53 5.18
CA SER A 346 7.83 -19.85 4.55
C SER A 346 8.47 -19.85 3.14
N ALA A 347 8.90 -18.69 2.63
CA ALA A 347 9.51 -18.55 1.30
C ALA A 347 11.05 -18.61 1.32
N ASN A 348 11.67 -18.76 2.49
CA ASN A 348 13.11 -18.90 2.67
C ASN A 348 13.46 -20.14 3.54
N PRO A 349 13.04 -21.36 3.16
CA PRO A 349 13.16 -22.55 4.00
C PRO A 349 14.59 -22.93 4.37
N ASN A 350 15.58 -22.46 3.60
CA ASN A 350 16.99 -22.75 3.82
C ASN A 350 17.70 -21.66 4.63
N GLY A 351 16.98 -20.64 5.13
CA GLY A 351 17.57 -19.54 5.91
C GLY A 351 18.64 -18.76 5.13
N ILE A 352 18.44 -18.57 3.83
CA ILE A 352 19.38 -17.86 2.97
C ILE A 352 19.48 -16.41 3.42
N LYS A 353 20.72 -15.93 3.63
CA LYS A 353 21.03 -14.50 3.78
C LYS A 353 21.41 -13.95 2.42
N ALA A 354 20.56 -13.14 1.83
CA ALA A 354 20.78 -12.57 0.50
C ALA A 354 20.30 -11.13 0.42
N TRP A 355 20.81 -10.45 -0.60
CA TRP A 355 20.30 -9.14 -0.96
C TRP A 355 19.02 -9.28 -1.77
N ALA A 356 17.94 -8.70 -1.24
CA ALA A 356 16.63 -8.70 -1.88
C ALA A 356 16.14 -7.27 -2.15
N ILE A 357 15.30 -7.14 -3.17
CA ILE A 357 14.60 -5.93 -3.56
C ILE A 357 13.12 -6.25 -3.75
N GLY A 358 12.23 -5.34 -3.36
CA GLY A 358 10.78 -5.53 -3.44
C GLY A 358 10.07 -4.32 -4.03
N VAL A 359 8.75 -4.36 -4.01
CA VAL A 359 7.88 -3.22 -4.38
C VAL A 359 6.96 -2.95 -3.20
N GLN A 360 6.98 -1.72 -2.68
CA GLN A 360 6.23 -1.37 -1.49
C GLN A 360 5.83 0.10 -1.48
N SER A 361 4.71 0.40 -0.86
CA SER A 361 4.25 1.75 -0.57
C SER A 361 4.93 2.33 0.67
N THR A 362 5.04 3.66 0.73
CA THR A 362 5.82 4.36 1.75
C THR A 362 5.11 4.50 3.10
N GLU A 363 3.84 4.11 3.24
CA GLU A 363 3.20 3.95 4.56
C GLU A 363 3.79 2.80 5.40
N ARG A 364 4.64 1.97 4.80
CA ARG A 364 5.18 0.76 5.44
C ARG A 364 6.51 1.03 6.13
N ASN A 365 6.72 0.38 7.27
CA ASN A 365 8.02 0.31 7.98
C ASN A 365 8.62 1.67 8.38
N ALA A 366 7.79 2.69 8.66
CA ALA A 366 8.25 3.97 9.21
C ALA A 366 8.94 3.83 10.58
N ASP A 367 8.58 2.80 11.35
CA ASP A 367 9.21 2.48 12.63
C ASP A 367 10.53 1.71 12.51
N LEU A 368 10.93 1.38 11.28
CA LEU A 368 12.17 0.68 10.93
C LEU A 368 12.36 -0.70 11.61
N LYS A 369 11.30 -1.29 12.16
CA LYS A 369 11.39 -2.59 12.87
C LYS A 369 11.70 -3.75 11.94
N ARG A 370 11.44 -3.61 10.63
CA ARG A 370 11.81 -4.61 9.63
C ARG A 370 13.12 -4.21 8.97
N ASN A 371 14.00 -5.19 8.77
CA ASN A 371 15.35 -4.99 8.24
C ASN A 371 15.38 -4.81 6.71
N TYR A 372 14.59 -3.85 6.22
CA TYR A 372 14.68 -3.31 4.87
C TYR A 372 14.61 -1.79 4.93
N ARG A 373 15.06 -1.12 3.87
CA ARG A 373 15.03 0.35 3.75
C ARG A 373 14.60 0.75 2.35
N PHE A 374 13.89 1.87 2.27
CA PHE A 374 13.67 2.56 1.00
C PHE A 374 14.95 3.21 0.50
N ILE A 375 15.06 3.38 -0.82
CA ILE A 375 16.22 3.98 -1.48
C ILE A 375 15.76 5.13 -2.38
N ARG A 376 16.70 5.98 -2.79
CA ARG A 376 16.44 6.94 -3.85
C ARG A 376 16.33 6.23 -5.20
N ILE A 377 15.56 6.83 -6.09
CA ILE A 377 15.52 6.44 -7.50
C ILE A 377 15.92 7.66 -8.31
N ASP A 378 16.91 7.49 -9.18
CA ASP A 378 17.51 8.60 -9.95
C ASP A 378 17.94 9.80 -9.06
N GLY A 379 18.41 9.51 -7.84
CA GLY A 379 18.87 10.52 -6.88
C GLY A 379 17.77 11.19 -6.05
N VAL A 380 16.49 10.87 -6.28
CA VAL A 380 15.36 11.51 -5.59
C VAL A 380 14.75 10.59 -4.53
N ALA A 381 14.47 11.12 -3.34
CA ALA A 381 13.89 10.37 -2.22
C ALA A 381 12.36 10.25 -2.34
N PRO A 382 11.75 9.15 -1.88
CA PRO A 382 10.30 8.90 -2.00
C PRO A 382 9.50 9.63 -0.91
N THR A 383 9.67 10.94 -0.79
CA THR A 383 8.94 11.79 0.17
C THR A 383 7.67 12.36 -0.46
N LEU A 384 6.68 12.71 0.37
CA LEU A 384 5.49 13.46 -0.08
C LEU A 384 5.85 14.76 -0.80
N GLU A 385 6.83 15.51 -0.29
CA GLU A 385 7.30 16.76 -0.90
C GLU A 385 7.87 16.54 -2.30
N ASN A 386 8.85 15.64 -2.45
CA ASN A 386 9.41 15.32 -3.77
C ASN A 386 8.38 14.77 -4.77
N ALA A 387 7.36 14.04 -4.31
CA ALA A 387 6.28 13.59 -5.18
C ALA A 387 5.38 14.76 -5.60
N ALA A 388 4.95 15.59 -4.65
CA ALA A 388 4.11 16.77 -4.91
C ALA A 388 4.82 17.82 -5.78
N SER A 389 6.14 17.93 -5.70
CA SER A 389 6.95 18.81 -6.54
C SER A 389 7.30 18.22 -7.92
N GLY A 390 6.83 16.99 -8.22
CA GLY A 390 7.08 16.32 -9.49
C GLY A 390 8.49 15.75 -9.68
N ASN A 391 9.34 15.80 -8.64
CA ASN A 391 10.71 15.27 -8.70
C ASN A 391 10.75 13.75 -8.56
N TYR A 392 9.77 13.16 -7.86
CA TYR A 392 9.70 11.73 -7.63
C TYR A 392 8.51 11.12 -8.37
N MET A 393 8.80 10.18 -9.27
CA MET A 393 7.83 9.65 -10.24
C MET A 393 7.02 8.44 -9.74
N ASP A 394 7.49 7.75 -8.69
CA ASP A 394 6.93 6.45 -8.33
C ASP A 394 5.71 6.58 -7.40
N TRP A 395 4.61 7.05 -7.98
CA TRP A 395 3.31 7.15 -7.31
C TRP A 395 2.19 6.73 -8.26
N ALA A 396 0.99 6.53 -7.72
CA ALA A 396 -0.23 6.36 -8.53
C ALA A 396 -1.45 6.88 -7.76
N GLU A 397 -2.45 7.31 -8.52
CA GLU A 397 -3.80 7.57 -8.00
C GLU A 397 -4.51 6.25 -7.68
N ASN A 398 -4.78 6.02 -6.40
CA ASN A 398 -5.58 4.90 -5.93
C ASN A 398 -7.06 5.15 -6.25
N THR A 399 -7.86 4.09 -6.27
CA THR A 399 -9.29 4.20 -6.56
C THR A 399 -10.15 3.48 -5.55
N TYR A 400 -11.33 4.06 -5.33
CA TYR A 400 -12.49 3.41 -4.74
C TYR A 400 -13.53 3.25 -5.84
N GLN A 401 -14.14 2.08 -5.90
CA GLN A 401 -15.01 1.76 -7.02
C GLN A 401 -16.16 0.85 -6.62
N TRP A 402 -17.31 1.04 -7.24
CA TRP A 402 -18.49 0.23 -7.04
C TRP A 402 -19.28 0.15 -8.34
N ARG A 403 -20.17 -0.84 -8.44
CA ARG A 403 -21.05 -0.95 -9.62
C ARG A 403 -22.10 0.17 -9.59
N LYS A 404 -22.48 0.66 -10.76
CA LYS A 404 -23.59 1.60 -10.94
C LYS A 404 -24.92 0.88 -10.62
N PRO A 405 -26.00 1.60 -10.25
CA PRO A 405 -27.29 1.01 -9.91
C PRO A 405 -27.87 0.08 -11.00
N ALA A 406 -27.66 0.42 -12.29
CA ALA A 406 -28.09 -0.41 -13.42
C ALA A 406 -27.40 -1.79 -13.51
N TYR A 407 -26.35 -2.01 -12.71
CA TYR A 407 -25.56 -3.24 -12.64
C TYR A 407 -25.48 -3.73 -11.20
N ASN A 408 -26.59 -3.72 -10.48
CA ASN A 408 -26.69 -4.23 -9.09
C ASN A 408 -25.64 -3.61 -8.15
N GLY A 409 -25.43 -2.31 -8.32
CA GLY A 409 -24.63 -1.48 -7.43
C GLY A 409 -25.27 -1.31 -6.05
N PRO A 410 -24.48 -0.99 -5.01
CA PRO A 410 -25.03 -0.61 -3.73
C PRO A 410 -25.94 0.62 -3.87
N THR A 411 -26.99 0.69 -3.07
CA THR A 411 -27.94 1.82 -3.02
C THR A 411 -28.23 2.20 -1.57
N GLY A 412 -29.00 3.27 -1.37
CA GLY A 412 -29.44 3.71 -0.04
C GLY A 412 -28.28 4.05 0.89
N ASP A 413 -28.41 3.69 2.17
CA ASP A 413 -27.43 4.02 3.20
C ASP A 413 -26.08 3.35 2.99
N LYS A 414 -26.07 2.15 2.42
CA LYS A 414 -24.84 1.45 2.05
C LYS A 414 -24.00 2.28 1.07
N LEU A 415 -24.64 2.79 0.02
CA LEU A 415 -23.97 3.63 -0.97
C LEU A 415 -23.44 4.93 -0.35
N LYS A 416 -24.22 5.59 0.51
CA LYS A 416 -23.80 6.84 1.19
C LYS A 416 -22.55 6.62 2.05
N ILE A 417 -22.47 5.49 2.76
CA ILE A 417 -21.28 5.15 3.56
C ILE A 417 -20.07 4.92 2.65
N ILE A 418 -20.22 4.13 1.57
CA ILE A 418 -19.15 3.87 0.60
C ILE A 418 -18.64 5.18 -0.04
N GLN A 419 -19.55 6.05 -0.46
CA GLN A 419 -19.20 7.36 -1.04
C GLN A 419 -18.48 8.26 -0.03
N THR A 420 -18.89 8.24 1.24
CA THR A 420 -18.25 9.02 2.28
C THR A 420 -16.83 8.53 2.57
N ILE A 421 -16.60 7.21 2.60
CA ILE A 421 -15.25 6.63 2.70
C ILE A 421 -14.38 7.08 1.53
N ALA A 422 -14.88 6.96 0.29
CA ALA A 422 -14.15 7.34 -0.92
C ALA A 422 -13.82 8.85 -0.94
N SER A 423 -14.78 9.70 -0.54
CA SER A 423 -14.57 11.16 -0.47
C SER A 423 -13.57 11.54 0.61
N ASN A 424 -13.64 10.92 1.79
CA ASN A 424 -12.71 11.17 2.89
C ASN A 424 -11.29 10.73 2.56
N ALA A 425 -11.11 9.68 1.74
CA ALA A 425 -9.79 9.26 1.28
C ALA A 425 -9.05 10.40 0.56
N GLY A 426 -9.79 11.15 -0.27
CA GLY A 426 -9.29 12.29 -1.04
C GLY A 426 -9.30 13.62 -0.29
N ASN A 427 -9.56 13.64 1.03
CA ASN A 427 -9.60 14.87 1.82
C ASN A 427 -8.22 15.17 2.44
N PRO A 428 -7.57 16.29 2.12
CA PRO A 428 -6.19 16.55 2.52
C PRO A 428 -6.00 16.65 4.05
N THR A 429 -6.98 17.15 4.79
CA THR A 429 -6.90 17.22 6.26
C THR A 429 -6.93 15.83 6.88
N ILE A 430 -7.74 14.91 6.34
CA ILE A 430 -7.77 13.51 6.77
C ILE A 430 -6.47 12.81 6.35
N THR A 431 -6.03 13.03 5.11
CA THR A 431 -4.76 12.52 4.58
C THR A 431 -3.57 12.94 5.44
N ALA A 432 -3.48 14.21 5.86
CA ALA A 432 -2.43 14.71 6.74
C ALA A 432 -2.38 13.98 8.09
N LYS A 433 -3.55 13.78 8.71
CA LYS A 433 -3.68 13.03 9.97
C LYS A 433 -3.20 11.58 9.81
N ASN A 434 -3.59 10.92 8.71
CA ASN A 434 -3.15 9.57 8.42
C ASN A 434 -1.64 9.52 8.17
N ASN A 435 -1.07 10.49 7.45
CA ASN A 435 0.35 10.52 7.16
C ASN A 435 1.23 10.74 8.39
N ALA A 436 0.71 11.31 9.49
CA ALA A 436 1.49 11.59 10.69
C ALA A 436 2.15 10.33 11.31
N GLN A 437 1.67 9.13 10.98
CA GLN A 437 2.25 7.86 11.42
C GLN A 437 3.30 7.29 10.43
N TYR A 438 3.48 7.90 9.25
CA TYR A 438 4.35 7.45 8.16
C TYR A 438 5.60 8.34 8.02
N VAL A 439 6.18 8.75 9.15
CA VAL A 439 7.38 9.60 9.20
C VAL A 439 8.62 8.73 9.23
N HIS A 440 9.40 8.75 8.15
CA HIS A 440 10.69 8.07 8.06
C HIS A 440 11.84 9.02 8.40
N PRO A 441 13.04 8.51 8.72
CA PRO A 441 14.22 9.38 8.90
C PRO A 441 14.63 10.15 7.64
N PHE A 442 14.14 9.76 6.46
CA PHE A 442 14.35 10.50 5.21
C PHE A 442 13.24 11.51 4.89
N GLY A 443 12.19 11.59 5.70
CA GLY A 443 11.03 12.43 5.44
C GLY A 443 9.72 11.64 5.49
N GLN A 444 8.62 12.35 5.31
CA GLN A 444 7.28 11.76 5.40
C GLN A 444 6.88 11.09 4.09
N GLY A 445 6.30 9.89 4.17
CA GLY A 445 5.70 9.16 3.06
C GLY A 445 4.18 9.05 3.18
N GLY A 446 3.58 8.20 2.35
CA GLY A 446 2.15 7.87 2.37
C GLY A 446 1.37 8.54 1.23
N TYR A 447 0.28 9.21 1.59
CA TYR A 447 -0.78 9.63 0.68
C TYR A 447 -0.76 11.13 0.38
N LEU A 448 -1.29 11.54 -0.76
CA LEU A 448 -1.56 12.93 -1.12
C LEU A 448 -3.00 13.02 -1.64
N ALA A 449 -3.77 14.01 -1.19
CA ALA A 449 -5.02 14.32 -1.85
C ALA A 449 -4.74 14.80 -3.28
N VAL A 450 -5.67 14.61 -4.22
CA VAL A 450 -5.49 15.05 -5.62
C VAL A 450 -6.42 16.21 -5.96
N THR A 451 -5.98 17.07 -6.87
CA THR A 451 -6.75 18.23 -7.32
C THR A 451 -8.04 17.86 -8.06
N THR A 452 -8.07 16.68 -8.69
CA THR A 452 -9.25 16.15 -9.40
C THR A 452 -10.43 15.85 -8.48
N ASN A 453 -10.19 15.80 -7.17
CA ASN A 453 -11.24 15.75 -6.15
C ASN A 453 -11.72 17.14 -5.69
N GLY A 454 -11.38 18.21 -6.42
CA GLY A 454 -11.75 19.59 -6.09
C GLY A 454 -10.82 20.27 -5.07
N ASN A 455 -9.71 19.63 -4.70
CA ASN A 455 -8.72 20.21 -3.81
C ASN A 455 -7.85 21.23 -4.56
N ALA A 456 -7.44 22.30 -3.87
CA ALA A 456 -6.56 23.33 -4.43
C ALA A 456 -5.15 23.20 -3.84
N ALA A 457 -4.16 22.95 -4.70
CA ALA A 457 -2.76 23.05 -4.31
C ALA A 457 -2.42 24.50 -3.88
N PRO A 458 -1.47 24.71 -2.96
CA PRO A 458 -1.04 26.04 -2.54
C PRO A 458 -0.56 26.90 -3.73
N ALA A 459 -1.06 28.12 -3.83
CA ALA A 459 -0.81 29.02 -4.96
C ALA A 459 0.65 29.52 -5.04
N ASP A 460 1.45 29.34 -3.99
CA ASP A 460 2.88 29.66 -3.98
C ASP A 460 3.77 28.46 -4.39
N GLY A 461 3.15 27.35 -4.81
CA GLY A 461 3.83 26.14 -5.25
C GLY A 461 4.53 25.36 -4.13
N LYS A 462 4.39 25.80 -2.87
CA LYS A 462 5.05 25.14 -1.74
C LYS A 462 4.22 23.97 -1.24
N PHE A 463 4.90 22.88 -0.92
CA PHE A 463 4.29 21.74 -0.27
C PHE A 463 3.91 22.08 1.18
N ASP A 464 2.65 21.82 1.56
CA ASP A 464 2.17 21.93 2.93
C ASP A 464 1.84 20.54 3.47
N ILE A 465 2.59 20.11 4.49
CA ILE A 465 2.41 18.80 5.10
C ILE A 465 1.07 18.62 5.83
N ASN A 466 0.46 19.73 6.27
CA ASN A 466 -0.85 19.71 6.92
C ASN A 466 -2.00 19.75 5.91
N ASN A 467 -1.68 20.04 4.65
CA ASN A 467 -2.60 20.03 3.52
C ASN A 467 -1.95 19.32 2.31
N PRO A 468 -1.59 18.03 2.44
CA PRO A 468 -0.78 17.30 1.47
C PRO A 468 -1.57 17.05 0.18
N ILE A 469 -1.31 17.86 -0.84
CA ILE A 469 -1.98 17.80 -2.14
C ILE A 469 -0.95 17.52 -3.23
N MET A 470 -1.27 16.54 -4.09
CA MET A 470 -0.60 16.27 -5.34
C MET A 470 -1.19 17.18 -6.43
N PRO A 471 -0.42 18.13 -6.98
CA PRO A 471 -0.90 19.01 -8.05
C PRO A 471 -0.96 18.32 -9.42
N TYR A 472 -0.27 17.18 -9.55
CA TYR A 472 -0.28 16.37 -10.76
C TYR A 472 -1.37 15.30 -10.73
N THR A 473 -1.93 14.98 -11.88
CA THR A 473 -2.93 13.92 -11.99
C THR A 473 -2.77 13.16 -13.30
N HIS A 474 -3.13 11.88 -13.24
CA HIS A 474 -3.34 11.04 -14.40
C HIS A 474 -4.75 11.22 -14.99
N ALA A 475 -5.51 12.24 -14.57
CA ALA A 475 -6.89 12.54 -14.99
C ALA A 475 -7.13 14.03 -15.32
N PRO A 476 -6.29 14.71 -16.14
CA PRO A 476 -6.42 16.15 -16.40
C PRO A 476 -7.67 16.46 -17.24
N GLY A 477 -8.80 16.75 -16.60
CA GLY A 477 -10.08 16.99 -17.30
C GLY A 477 -10.68 15.79 -18.03
N VAL A 478 -10.12 14.59 -17.83
CA VAL A 478 -10.54 13.34 -18.47
C VAL A 478 -10.58 12.21 -17.44
N SER A 479 -11.09 11.03 -17.81
CA SER A 479 -11.08 9.87 -16.92
C SER A 479 -9.68 9.48 -16.47
N LEU A 480 -9.56 9.04 -15.22
CA LEU A 480 -8.33 8.52 -14.64
C LEU A 480 -7.76 7.36 -15.44
N ASP A 481 -6.47 7.46 -15.79
CA ASP A 481 -5.70 6.41 -16.44
C ASP A 481 -4.24 6.45 -15.98
N ASN A 482 -3.83 5.54 -15.09
CA ASN A 482 -2.45 5.50 -14.57
C ASN A 482 -1.39 5.13 -15.63
N CYS A 483 -1.77 4.87 -16.89
CA CYS A 483 -0.82 4.79 -18.00
C CYS A 483 -0.45 6.15 -18.60
N ARG A 484 -1.19 7.21 -18.26
CA ARG A 484 -0.94 8.55 -18.75
C ARG A 484 0.26 9.16 -18.02
N VAL A 485 1.07 9.96 -18.70
CA VAL A 485 2.03 10.82 -17.99
C VAL A 485 1.24 11.81 -17.12
N PRO A 486 1.48 11.89 -15.80
CA PRO A 486 0.75 12.81 -14.97
C PRO A 486 1.15 14.25 -15.30
N VAL A 487 0.16 15.13 -15.39
CA VAL A 487 0.34 16.56 -15.68
C VAL A 487 -0.45 17.39 -14.68
N ILE A 488 -0.20 18.69 -14.63
CA ILE A 488 -0.98 19.62 -13.81
C ILE A 488 -2.44 19.52 -14.24
N ASP A 489 -3.34 19.51 -13.27
CA ASP A 489 -4.78 19.46 -13.54
C ASP A 489 -5.27 20.69 -14.31
N ASP A 490 -5.82 20.45 -15.51
CA ASP A 490 -6.34 21.46 -16.43
C ASP A 490 -7.50 22.28 -15.82
N ASN A 491 -8.17 21.79 -14.77
CA ASN A 491 -9.20 22.54 -14.04
C ASN A 491 -8.60 23.52 -13.02
N GLN A 492 -7.28 23.52 -12.84
CA GLN A 492 -6.52 24.43 -11.98
C GLN A 492 -5.49 25.23 -12.78
N PRO A 493 -5.85 25.87 -13.92
CA PRO A 493 -4.87 26.55 -14.76
C PRO A 493 -4.22 27.71 -13.98
N ASN A 494 -2.89 27.78 -14.04
CA ASN A 494 -2.04 28.83 -13.43
C ASN A 494 -1.82 28.75 -11.90
N ARG A 495 -1.74 27.55 -11.28
CA ARG A 495 -1.55 27.41 -9.82
C ARG A 495 -0.25 26.74 -9.35
N LEU A 496 0.77 26.63 -10.20
CA LEU A 496 2.11 26.17 -9.81
C LEU A 496 3.19 27.14 -10.28
#